data_AF-A0A931ZNB3-F1
#
_entry.id   AF-A0A931ZNB3-F1
#
_cell.length_a   1.000
_cell.length_b   1.000
_cell.length_c   1.000
_cell.angle_alpha   90.00
_cell.angle_beta   90.00
_cell.angle_gamma   90.00
#
_symmetry.space_group_name_H-M   'P 1'
#
loop_
_entity.id
_entity.type
_entity.pdbx_description
1 polymer ?
#
loop_
_entity_poly.entity_id
_entity_poly.type
_entity_poly.pdbx_seq_one_letter_code
_entity_poly.pdbx_strand_id
1 'polypeptide(L)'
;FDFVHFQPALPFAILATVLGLGSLGVLGRLGFIGIYSLILAWWLVIFYKGHLGDRVISFDSETKALAVKIREYTDPGDKIFVFGAQPHLYQMSDTLPAGDIFVFQFPWFYRVAEGRILVGIIKDNPMIIISDRTTKIEDQKITDFGKSIDQYINKNYEKIDNVGTAAILRRKS
;
A
#
# COMPACT_ATOMS: atom_id res chain seq x y z
N PHE A 1 -9.56 -8.90 10.01
CA PHE A 1 -9.50 -8.74 11.47
C PHE A 1 -8.07 -8.41 11.83
N ASP A 2 -7.77 -7.15 12.13
CA ASP A 2 -6.42 -6.75 12.54
C ASP A 2 -6.11 -7.23 13.95
N PHE A 3 -4.97 -7.91 14.11
CA PHE A 3 -4.46 -8.40 15.40
C PHE A 3 -4.13 -7.26 16.40
N VAL A 4 -4.30 -6.01 16.01
CA VAL A 4 -4.17 -4.82 16.86
C VAL A 4 -5.04 -4.94 18.12
N HIS A 5 -6.24 -5.52 18.01
CA HIS A 5 -7.15 -5.71 19.14
C HIS A 5 -6.69 -6.79 20.14
N PHE A 6 -5.71 -7.62 19.77
CA PHE A 6 -5.12 -8.65 20.65
C PHE A 6 -3.89 -8.16 21.43
N GLN A 7 -3.35 -6.98 21.09
CA GLN A 7 -2.20 -6.40 21.80
C GLN A 7 -2.44 -6.26 23.31
N PRO A 8 -3.62 -5.85 23.81
CA PRO A 8 -3.89 -5.79 25.24
C PRO A 8 -3.94 -7.16 25.93
N ALA A 9 -4.18 -8.25 25.19
CA ALA A 9 -4.21 -9.62 25.74
C ALA A 9 -2.80 -10.20 25.95
N LEU A 10 -1.78 -9.64 25.29
CA LEU A 10 -0.41 -10.16 25.30
C LEU A 10 0.20 -10.26 26.72
N PRO A 11 0.10 -9.23 27.59
CA PRO A 11 0.63 -9.31 28.95
C PRO A 11 -0.04 -10.41 29.78
N PHE A 12 -1.35 -10.60 29.63
CA PHE A 12 -2.10 -11.65 30.33
C PHE A 12 -1.75 -13.05 29.82
N ALA A 13 -1.57 -13.19 28.50
CA ALA A 13 -1.11 -14.44 27.91
C ALA A 13 0.28 -14.83 28.41
N ILE A 14 1.20 -13.86 28.54
CA ILE A 14 2.55 -14.09 29.10
C ILE A 14 2.44 -14.54 30.56
N LEU A 15 1.67 -13.84 31.39
CA LEU A 15 1.49 -14.20 32.80
C LEU A 15 0.88 -15.59 32.96
N ALA A 16 -0.18 -15.91 32.21
CA ALA A 16 -0.80 -17.23 32.21
C ALA A 16 0.19 -18.32 31.78
N THR A 17 1.04 -18.04 30.78
CA THR A 17 2.05 -18.98 30.30
C THR A 17 3.13 -19.24 31.35
N VAL A 18 3.64 -18.20 32.00
CA VAL A 18 4.69 -18.31 33.03
C VAL A 18 4.17 -19.06 34.27
N LEU A 19 2.97 -18.71 34.75
CA LEU A 19 2.36 -19.36 35.90
C LEU A 19 1.98 -20.82 35.59
N GLY A 20 1.43 -21.07 34.39
CA GLY A 20 1.12 -22.42 33.92
C GLY A 20 2.36 -23.31 33.84
N LEU A 21 3.43 -22.82 33.21
CA LEU A 21 4.71 -23.53 33.15
C LEU A 21 5.35 -23.75 34.54
N GLY A 22 5.19 -22.78 35.45
CA GLY A 22 5.65 -22.89 36.84
C GLY A 22 5.02 -24.07 37.58
N SER A 23 3.72 -24.31 37.36
CA SER A 23 2.95 -25.38 38.02
C SER A 23 3.18 -26.79 37.47
N LEU A 24 3.80 -26.92 36.29
CA LEU A 24 4.02 -28.21 35.63
C LEU A 24 5.32 -28.88 36.10
N GLY A 25 5.29 -30.22 36.21
CA GLY A 25 6.49 -31.04 36.38
C GLY A 25 7.39 -31.05 35.14
N VAL A 26 8.59 -31.64 35.25
CA VAL A 26 9.62 -31.61 34.19
C VAL A 26 9.11 -32.12 32.84
N LEU A 27 8.38 -33.25 32.82
CA LEU A 27 7.78 -33.78 31.58
C LEU A 27 6.73 -32.85 30.97
N GLY A 28 5.90 -32.19 31.80
CA GLY A 28 4.88 -31.26 31.33
C GLY A 28 5.48 -29.99 30.72
N ARG A 29 6.56 -29.48 31.32
CA ARG A 29 7.33 -28.34 30.77
C ARG A 29 7.97 -28.67 29.43
N LEU A 30 8.61 -29.84 29.31
CA LEU A 30 9.20 -30.30 28.05
C LEU A 30 8.14 -30.50 26.96
N GLY A 31 6.98 -31.06 27.30
CA GLY A 31 5.85 -31.19 26.38
C GLY A 31 5.35 -29.84 25.87
N PHE A 32 5.18 -28.86 26.75
CA PHE A 32 4.75 -27.51 26.37
C PHE A 32 5.77 -26.81 25.46
N ILE A 33 7.07 -26.88 25.79
CA ILE A 33 8.15 -26.36 24.94
C ILE A 33 8.15 -27.05 23.58
N GLY A 34 7.93 -28.36 23.54
CA GLY A 34 7.85 -29.14 22.29
C GLY A 34 6.69 -28.69 21.40
N ILE A 35 5.49 -28.53 21.97
CA ILE A 35 4.31 -28.03 21.25
C ILE A 35 4.54 -26.61 20.74
N TYR A 36 5.07 -25.71 21.57
CA TYR A 36 5.36 -24.34 21.18
C TYR A 36 6.39 -24.29 20.04
N SER A 37 7.43 -25.10 20.12
CA SER A 37 8.46 -25.22 19.07
C SER A 37 7.89 -25.78 17.77
N LEU A 38 6.97 -26.74 17.84
CA LEU A 38 6.27 -27.28 16.65
C LEU A 38 5.38 -26.23 15.99
N ILE A 39 4.60 -25.47 16.76
CA ILE A 39 3.76 -24.38 16.25
C ILE A 39 4.65 -23.31 15.61
N LEU A 40 5.73 -22.92 16.28
CA LEU A 40 6.68 -21.93 15.78
C LEU A 40 7.36 -22.41 14.49
N ALA A 41 7.82 -23.66 14.43
CA ALA A 41 8.39 -24.25 13.23
C ALA A 41 7.36 -24.30 12.07
N TRP A 42 6.11 -24.67 12.36
CA TRP A 42 5.05 -24.69 11.37
C TRP A 42 4.76 -23.29 10.80
N TRP A 43 4.63 -22.28 11.66
CA TRP A 43 4.48 -20.89 11.25
C TRP A 43 5.68 -20.37 10.48
N LEU A 44 6.91 -20.72 10.88
CA LEU A 44 8.11 -20.38 10.14
C LEU A 44 8.10 -21.02 8.73
N VAL A 45 7.66 -22.26 8.58
CA VAL A 45 7.54 -22.89 7.25
C VAL A 45 6.53 -22.14 6.38
N ILE A 46 5.36 -21.77 6.92
CA ILE A 46 4.36 -20.96 6.19
C ILE A 46 4.96 -19.61 5.80
N PHE A 47 5.58 -18.93 6.76
CA PHE A 47 6.20 -17.63 6.59
C PHE A 47 7.28 -17.66 5.51
N TYR A 48 8.22 -18.60 5.60
CA TYR A 48 9.30 -18.75 4.63
C TYR A 48 8.81 -19.16 3.25
N LYS A 49 7.80 -20.04 3.13
CA LYS A 49 7.16 -20.34 1.83
C LYS A 49 6.48 -19.10 1.22
N GLY A 50 5.98 -18.18 2.03
CA GLY A 50 5.36 -16.94 1.59
C GLY A 50 6.34 -15.80 1.25
N HIS A 51 7.58 -15.85 1.75
CA HIS A 51 8.54 -14.74 1.66
C HIS A 51 9.90 -15.08 1.02
N LEU A 52 10.26 -16.36 0.89
CA LEU A 52 11.44 -16.80 0.12
C LEU A 52 11.07 -17.06 -1.33
N GLY A 53 11.00 -15.97 -2.08
CA GLY A 53 10.92 -15.94 -3.54
C GLY A 53 10.80 -14.50 -4.01
N ASP A 54 11.33 -14.17 -5.19
CA ASP A 54 11.21 -12.83 -5.83
C ASP A 54 9.77 -12.44 -6.21
N ARG A 55 8.78 -13.10 -5.62
CA ARG A 55 7.36 -12.86 -5.81
C ARG A 55 6.80 -12.28 -4.53
N VAL A 56 6.74 -10.95 -4.46
CA VAL A 56 5.82 -10.29 -3.54
C VAL A 56 4.40 -10.68 -3.97
N ILE A 57 3.73 -11.49 -3.14
CA ILE A 57 2.43 -12.14 -3.44
C ILE A 57 1.25 -11.15 -3.37
N SER A 58 1.48 -9.92 -2.91
CA SER A 58 0.43 -8.90 -2.72
C SER A 58 0.36 -7.82 -3.80
N PHE A 59 0.71 -8.15 -5.04
CA PHE A 59 0.50 -7.24 -6.18
C PHE A 59 -0.22 -7.99 -7.29
N ASP A 60 -1.45 -7.58 -7.58
CA ASP A 60 -2.25 -8.13 -8.66
C ASP A 60 -1.53 -7.92 -10.01
N SER A 61 -1.91 -8.72 -11.01
CA SER A 61 -1.28 -8.68 -12.33
C SER A 61 -1.44 -7.34 -13.03
N GLU A 62 -2.52 -6.60 -12.76
CA GLU A 62 -2.76 -5.29 -13.37
C GLU A 62 -1.81 -4.24 -12.80
N THR A 63 -1.62 -4.23 -11.47
CA THR A 63 -0.63 -3.37 -10.81
C THR A 63 0.78 -3.59 -11.37
N LYS A 64 1.18 -4.85 -11.57
CA LYS A 64 2.48 -5.18 -12.17
C LYS A 64 2.58 -4.69 -13.61
N ALA A 65 1.55 -4.93 -14.42
CA ALA A 65 1.52 -4.46 -15.80
C ALA A 65 1.54 -2.93 -15.87
N LEU A 66 0.81 -2.25 -14.98
CA LEU A 66 0.79 -0.80 -14.88
C LEU A 66 2.16 -0.25 -14.50
N ALA A 67 2.85 -0.84 -13.52
CA ALA A 67 4.20 -0.42 -13.15
C ALA A 67 5.20 -0.55 -14.32
N VAL A 68 5.16 -1.66 -15.05
CA VAL A 68 5.97 -1.84 -16.27
C VAL A 68 5.63 -0.77 -17.29
N LYS A 69 4.34 -0.51 -17.50
CA LYS A 69 3.87 0.48 -18.46
C LYS A 69 4.29 1.91 -18.10
N ILE A 70 4.29 2.26 -16.82
CA ILE A 70 4.79 3.56 -16.34
C ILE A 70 6.25 3.77 -16.73
N ARG A 71 7.09 2.74 -16.57
CA ARG A 71 8.52 2.79 -16.92
C ARG A 71 8.79 2.98 -18.42
N GLU A 72 7.81 2.73 -19.29
CA GLU A 72 7.92 3.06 -20.72
C GLU A 72 7.80 4.58 -20.98
N TYR A 73 7.25 5.34 -20.01
CA TYR A 73 6.97 6.77 -20.13
C TYR A 73 7.76 7.65 -19.15
N THR A 74 8.57 7.07 -18.28
CA THR A 74 9.29 7.77 -17.21
C THR A 74 10.69 7.19 -17.02
N ASP A 75 11.62 8.05 -16.61
CA ASP A 75 12.96 7.64 -16.18
C ASP A 75 13.02 7.40 -14.65
N PRO A 76 13.96 6.58 -14.16
CA PRO A 76 14.16 6.40 -12.73
C PRO A 76 14.41 7.73 -12.00
N GLY A 77 13.67 7.99 -10.93
CA GLY A 77 13.70 9.23 -10.16
C GLY A 77 12.74 10.31 -10.66
N ASP A 78 12.04 10.10 -11.78
CA ASP A 78 11.01 11.03 -12.24
C ASP A 78 9.90 11.19 -11.21
N LYS A 79 9.41 12.42 -11.09
CA LYS A 79 8.26 12.72 -10.25
C LYS A 79 6.96 12.47 -11.02
N ILE A 80 6.11 11.59 -10.50
CA ILE A 80 4.76 11.34 -11.01
C ILE A 80 3.71 11.55 -9.92
N PHE A 81 2.45 11.69 -10.33
CA PHE A 81 1.34 11.68 -9.38
C PHE A 81 0.43 10.50 -9.64
N VAL A 82 0.05 9.78 -8.57
CA VAL A 82 -0.83 8.61 -8.62
C VAL A 82 -2.16 8.97 -7.94
N PHE A 83 -3.22 9.07 -8.71
CA PHE A 83 -4.58 9.41 -8.28
C PHE A 83 -5.47 8.18 -8.38
N GLY A 84 -5.94 7.67 -7.25
CA GLY A 84 -6.88 6.55 -7.18
C GLY A 84 -6.28 5.17 -7.45
N ALA A 85 -4.99 5.07 -7.77
CA ALA A 85 -4.26 3.81 -7.86
C ALA A 85 -3.32 3.61 -6.65
N GLN A 86 -2.70 2.43 -6.58
CA GLN A 86 -1.96 2.00 -5.40
C GLN A 86 -0.64 2.77 -5.24
N PRO A 87 -0.32 3.29 -4.04
CA PRO A 87 0.90 4.08 -3.84
C PRO A 87 2.22 3.31 -4.03
N HIS A 88 2.21 1.98 -3.93
CA HIS A 88 3.43 1.19 -4.18
C HIS A 88 3.87 1.21 -5.65
N LEU A 89 3.06 1.75 -6.57
CA LEU A 89 3.47 2.01 -7.95
C LEU A 89 4.71 2.89 -8.04
N TYR A 90 4.94 3.80 -7.09
CA TYR A 90 6.17 4.60 -7.03
C TYR A 90 7.41 3.72 -6.94
N GLN A 91 7.42 2.81 -5.97
CA GLN A 91 8.53 1.87 -5.78
C GLN A 91 8.65 0.90 -6.96
N MET A 92 7.54 0.42 -7.52
CA MET A 92 7.57 -0.56 -8.61
C MET A 92 8.00 0.03 -9.97
N SER A 93 7.84 1.34 -10.14
CA SER A 93 8.22 2.06 -11.36
C SER A 93 9.52 2.86 -11.23
N ASP A 94 10.21 2.76 -10.10
CA ASP A 94 11.40 3.57 -9.77
C ASP A 94 11.13 5.09 -9.85
N THR A 95 9.92 5.55 -9.50
CA THR A 95 9.50 6.96 -9.55
C THR A 95 9.25 7.56 -8.17
N LEU A 96 9.14 8.89 -8.09
CA LEU A 96 8.91 9.66 -6.88
C LEU A 96 7.54 10.34 -6.86
N PRO A 97 6.91 10.54 -5.68
CA PRO A 97 5.66 11.27 -5.57
C PRO A 97 5.84 12.77 -5.83
N ALA A 98 5.01 13.33 -6.70
CA ALA A 98 4.93 14.78 -6.91
C ALA A 98 4.54 15.51 -5.60
N GLY A 99 5.18 16.64 -5.37
CA GLY A 99 5.08 17.46 -4.17
C GLY A 99 5.96 17.01 -3.00
N ASP A 100 6.74 15.93 -3.16
CA ASP A 100 7.47 15.25 -2.07
C ASP A 100 6.53 14.88 -0.89
N ILE A 101 5.26 14.66 -1.22
CA ILE A 101 4.19 14.37 -0.27
C ILE A 101 3.63 12.98 -0.62
N PHE A 102 3.87 12.02 0.26
CA PHE A 102 3.25 10.70 0.18
C PHE A 102 2.03 10.64 1.09
N VAL A 103 0.87 10.35 0.52
CA VAL A 103 -0.42 10.35 1.23
C VAL A 103 -1.27 9.16 0.81
N PHE A 104 -1.78 8.43 1.81
CA PHE A 104 -2.84 7.46 1.59
C PHE A 104 -4.15 8.13 1.21
N GLN A 105 -4.85 7.57 0.23
CA GLN A 105 -5.97 8.25 -0.43
C GLN A 105 -7.31 8.08 0.32
N PHE A 106 -7.29 8.04 1.65
CA PHE A 106 -8.50 7.90 2.46
C PHE A 106 -9.35 9.19 2.43
N PRO A 107 -10.70 9.10 2.34
CA PRO A 107 -11.57 10.26 2.17
C PRO A 107 -11.36 11.37 3.22
N TRP A 108 -11.30 11.03 4.51
CA TRP A 108 -11.11 12.02 5.58
C TRP A 108 -9.76 12.72 5.50
N PHE A 109 -8.72 11.99 5.11
CA PHE A 109 -7.37 12.54 5.03
C PHE A 109 -7.20 13.40 3.78
N TYR A 110 -7.70 12.93 2.64
CA TYR A 110 -7.65 13.68 1.38
C TYR A 110 -8.39 15.01 1.49
N ARG A 111 -9.56 15.06 2.15
CA ARG A 111 -10.30 16.33 2.35
C ARG A 111 -9.47 17.40 3.07
N VAL A 112 -8.55 17.01 3.95
CA VAL A 112 -7.67 17.95 4.68
C VAL A 112 -6.39 18.23 3.90
N ALA A 113 -5.83 17.22 3.23
CA ALA A 113 -4.54 17.30 2.55
C ALA A 113 -4.62 17.79 1.10
N GLU A 114 -5.80 17.76 0.47
CA GLU A 114 -6.00 18.00 -0.98
C GLU A 114 -5.30 19.27 -1.45
N GLY A 115 -5.49 20.39 -0.75
CA GLY A 115 -4.89 21.66 -1.14
C GLY A 115 -3.36 21.62 -1.16
N ARG A 116 -2.73 20.92 -0.21
CA ARG A 116 -1.26 20.77 -0.17
C ARG A 116 -0.77 19.84 -1.27
N ILE A 117 -1.50 18.76 -1.53
CA ILE A 117 -1.20 17.82 -2.61
C ILE A 117 -1.29 18.55 -3.95
N LEU A 118 -2.36 19.30 -4.18
CA LEU A 118 -2.56 20.07 -5.42
C LEU A 118 -1.45 21.09 -5.64
N VAL A 119 -1.05 21.84 -4.59
CA VAL A 119 0.10 22.75 -4.66
C VAL A 119 1.38 21.99 -5.02
N GLY A 120 1.60 20.79 -4.46
CA GLY A 120 2.71 19.92 -4.81
C GLY A 120 2.70 19.50 -6.28
N ILE A 121 1.55 19.06 -6.80
CA ILE A 121 1.38 18.69 -8.22
C ILE A 121 1.65 19.88 -9.13
N ILE A 122 1.13 21.07 -8.80
CA ILE A 122 1.34 22.29 -9.58
C ILE A 122 2.81 22.69 -9.58
N LYS A 123 3.47 22.63 -8.42
CA LYS A 123 4.87 23.03 -8.25
C LYS A 123 5.82 22.10 -9.01
N ASP A 124 5.68 20.79 -8.80
CA ASP A 124 6.57 19.80 -9.41
C ASP A 124 6.22 19.54 -10.88
N ASN A 125 4.98 19.86 -11.27
CA ASN A 125 4.49 19.87 -12.64
C ASN A 125 4.84 18.56 -13.39
N PRO A 126 4.44 17.39 -12.85
CA PRO A 126 4.88 16.09 -13.35
C PRO A 126 4.43 15.89 -14.79
N MET A 127 5.29 15.27 -15.61
CA MET A 127 4.95 14.98 -17.02
C MET A 127 3.88 13.91 -17.15
N ILE A 128 3.88 12.94 -16.21
CA ILE A 128 2.99 11.78 -16.19
C ILE A 128 2.15 11.79 -14.91
N ILE A 129 0.85 11.52 -15.06
CA ILE A 129 -0.10 11.26 -13.98
C ILE A 129 -0.78 9.92 -14.23
N ILE A 130 -0.88 9.10 -13.20
CA ILE A 130 -1.64 7.85 -13.21
C ILE A 130 -2.97 8.12 -12.52
N SER A 131 -4.08 7.83 -13.19
CA SER A 131 -5.41 8.16 -12.70
C SER A 131 -6.36 6.99 -12.85
N ASP A 132 -6.78 6.40 -11.73
CA ASP A 132 -7.96 5.53 -11.68
C ASP A 132 -9.11 6.27 -11.00
N ARG A 133 -10.06 6.72 -11.82
CA ARG A 133 -11.23 7.47 -11.34
C ARG A 133 -12.39 6.57 -10.94
N THR A 134 -12.28 5.27 -11.18
CA THR A 134 -13.31 4.29 -10.82
C THR A 134 -13.20 3.87 -9.35
N THR A 135 -12.04 4.12 -8.74
CA THR A 135 -11.73 3.79 -7.34
C THR A 135 -12.73 4.42 -6.37
N LYS A 136 -13.23 3.56 -5.48
CA LYS A 136 -14.08 3.92 -4.36
C LYS A 136 -13.42 3.49 -3.05
N ILE A 137 -13.48 4.38 -2.06
CA ILE A 137 -13.02 4.10 -0.70
C ILE A 137 -14.19 4.45 0.23
N GLU A 138 -14.66 3.47 0.99
CA GLU A 138 -15.88 3.60 1.83
C GLU A 138 -17.08 4.13 1.03
N ASP A 139 -17.34 3.51 -0.12
CA ASP A 139 -18.41 3.86 -1.06
C ASP A 139 -18.34 5.27 -1.67
N GLN A 140 -17.33 6.07 -1.34
CA GLN A 140 -17.09 7.38 -1.94
C GLN A 140 -16.09 7.28 -3.09
N LYS A 141 -16.40 7.89 -4.24
CA LYS A 141 -15.46 7.94 -5.35
C LYS A 141 -14.34 8.92 -5.04
N ILE A 142 -13.14 8.60 -5.49
CA ILE A 142 -12.00 9.51 -5.33
C ILE A 142 -12.23 10.88 -5.98
N THR A 143 -12.96 10.93 -7.09
CA THR A 143 -13.32 12.18 -7.76
C THR A 143 -14.19 13.10 -6.91
N ASP A 144 -14.88 12.57 -5.90
CA ASP A 144 -15.78 13.34 -5.04
C ASP A 144 -15.01 14.06 -3.93
N PHE A 145 -14.02 13.37 -3.31
CA PHE A 145 -13.21 13.92 -2.22
C PHE A 145 -11.83 14.45 -2.64
N GLY A 146 -11.42 14.22 -3.89
CA GLY A 146 -10.24 14.79 -4.56
C GLY A 146 -10.62 15.64 -5.76
N LYS A 147 -11.75 16.37 -5.65
CA LYS A 147 -12.40 17.10 -6.75
C LYS A 147 -11.49 18.15 -7.38
N SER A 148 -10.75 18.91 -6.58
CA SER A 148 -9.87 19.98 -7.06
C SER A 148 -8.70 19.39 -7.87
N ILE A 149 -8.17 18.25 -7.40
CA ILE A 149 -7.12 17.50 -8.10
C ILE A 149 -7.67 16.91 -9.40
N ASP A 150 -8.85 16.27 -9.37
CA ASP A 150 -9.48 15.71 -10.57
C ASP A 150 -9.74 16.79 -11.65
N GLN A 151 -10.24 17.96 -11.24
CA GLN A 151 -10.44 19.10 -12.13
C GLN A 151 -9.12 19.60 -12.72
N TYR A 152 -8.06 19.70 -11.91
CA TYR A 152 -6.74 20.08 -12.39
C TYR A 152 -6.18 19.08 -13.40
N ILE A 153 -6.29 17.78 -13.11
CA ILE A 153 -5.83 16.72 -14.02
C ILE A 153 -6.60 16.80 -15.34
N ASN A 154 -7.94 16.90 -15.30
CA ASN A 154 -8.78 17.02 -16.50
C ASN A 154 -8.41 18.21 -17.40
N LYS A 155 -8.11 19.34 -16.77
CA LYS A 155 -7.75 20.55 -17.49
C LYS A 155 -6.39 20.42 -18.18
N ASN A 156 -5.38 19.93 -17.47
CA ASN A 156 -3.98 20.06 -17.88
C ASN A 156 -3.36 18.79 -18.46
N TYR A 157 -4.04 17.63 -18.36
CA TYR A 157 -3.51 16.35 -18.82
C TYR A 157 -4.47 15.67 -19.79
N GLU A 158 -3.91 14.87 -20.69
CA GLU A 158 -4.63 14.06 -21.66
C GLU A 158 -4.21 12.60 -21.55
N LYS A 159 -5.14 11.69 -21.85
CA LYS A 159 -4.89 10.26 -21.77
C LYS A 159 -4.02 9.81 -22.95
N ILE A 160 -2.93 9.12 -22.64
CA ILE A 160 -2.04 8.52 -23.65
C ILE A 160 -2.11 7.00 -23.67
N ASP A 161 -2.46 6.36 -22.55
CA ASP A 161 -2.60 4.90 -22.45
C ASP A 161 -3.48 4.49 -21.25
N ASN A 162 -3.73 3.19 -21.06
CA ASN A 162 -4.34 2.61 -19.87
C ASN A 162 -3.93 1.16 -19.61
N VAL A 163 -4.03 0.76 -18.35
CA VAL A 163 -4.00 -0.64 -17.92
C VAL A 163 -5.19 -0.86 -17.01
N GLY A 164 -6.12 -1.75 -17.40
CA GLY A 164 -7.40 -1.90 -16.70
C GLY A 164 -8.17 -0.58 -16.66
N THR A 165 -8.58 -0.17 -15.46
CA THR A 165 -9.26 1.09 -15.17
C THR A 165 -8.33 2.29 -14.96
N ALA A 166 -7.04 2.06 -14.75
CA ALA A 166 -6.05 3.11 -14.54
C ALA A 166 -5.60 3.72 -15.88
N ALA A 167 -5.79 5.03 -16.03
CA ALA A 167 -5.32 5.80 -17.18
C ALA A 167 -3.92 6.37 -16.92
N ILE A 168 -3.05 6.28 -17.93
CA ILE A 168 -1.77 6.99 -17.96
C ILE A 168 -2.00 8.29 -18.73
N LEU A 169 -1.76 9.41 -18.06
CA LEU A 169 -2.03 10.74 -18.56
C LEU A 169 -0.72 11.50 -18.74
N ARG A 170 -0.61 12.23 -19.85
CA ARG A 170 0.50 13.13 -20.15
C ARG A 170 0.05 14.58 -20.09
N ARG A 171 0.92 15.46 -19.63
CA ARG A 171 0.64 16.90 -19.62
C ARG A 171 0.42 17.41 -21.06
N LYS A 172 -0.63 18.22 -21.25
CA LYS A 172 -0.90 18.93 -22.50
C LYS A 172 0.20 19.98 -22.74
N SER A 173 0.65 20.08 -23.99
CA SER A 173 1.58 21.11 -24.44
C SER A 173 0.94 22.49 -24.49
#